data_AF-A0A967V6Y0-F1
#
_entry.id   AF-A0A967V6Y0-F1
#
_cell.length_a   1.000
_cell.length_b   1.000
_cell.length_c   1.000
_cell.angle_alpha   90.00
_cell.angle_beta   90.00
_cell.angle_gamma   90.00
#
_symmetry.space_group_name_H-M   'P 1'
#
loop_
_entity.id
_entity.type
_entity.pdbx_description
1 polymer ?
#
loop_
_entity_poly.entity_id
_entity_poly.type
_entity_poly.pdbx_seq_one_letter_code
_entity_poly.pdbx_strand_id
1 'polypeptide(L)' 'RRRQFYGLVIEHRAERYSKGFSSWDHFVAMLFCQLAQAKSLREICGGLACTMGKLRHLGMKDAPKKSTLSYANANR' A
#
# COMPACT_ATOMS: atom_id res chain seq x y z
N ARG A 1 14.19 -8.41 -3.29
CA ARG A 1 13.78 -9.07 -2.00
C ARG A 1 13.35 -8.01 -0.99
N ARG A 2 12.41 -8.27 -0.06
CA ARG A 2 11.90 -7.31 0.96
C ARG A 2 12.98 -6.42 1.62
N ARG A 3 14.16 -6.98 1.91
CA ARG A 3 15.31 -6.22 2.44
C ARG A 3 15.75 -5.04 1.57
N GLN A 4 15.78 -5.22 0.25
CA GLN A 4 16.14 -4.14 -0.69
C GLN A 4 15.08 -3.04 -0.69
N PHE A 5 13.79 -3.42 -0.62
CA PHE A 5 12.70 -2.45 -0.50
C PHE A 5 12.84 -1.61 0.78
N TYR A 6 13.09 -2.26 1.92
CA TYR A 6 13.31 -1.51 3.17
C TYR A 6 14.57 -0.62 3.12
N GLY A 7 15.63 -1.06 2.44
CA GLY A 7 16.80 -0.21 2.17
C GLY A 7 16.42 1.09 1.44
N LEU A 8 15.65 0.98 0.35
CA LEU A 8 15.15 2.13 -0.42
C LEU A 8 14.19 3.02 0.39
N VAL A 9 13.30 2.42 1.19
CA VAL A 9 12.39 3.17 2.05
C VAL A 9 13.15 4.03 3.07
N ILE A 10 14.23 3.50 3.64
CA ILE A 10 15.10 4.23 4.58
C ILE A 10 15.85 5.34 3.85
N GLU A 11 16.45 5.03 2.69
CA GLU A 11 17.20 5.99 1.87
C GLU A 11 16.33 7.20 1.46
N HIS A 12 15.13 6.92 0.94
CA HIS A 12 14.18 7.96 0.53
C HIS A 12 13.33 8.53 1.68
N ARG A 13 13.56 8.08 2.93
CA ARG A 13 12.81 8.50 4.14
C ARG A 13 11.29 8.39 3.99
N ALA A 14 10.81 7.43 3.18
CA ALA A 14 9.40 7.31 2.78
C ALA A 14 8.45 6.95 3.95
N GLU A 15 8.97 6.49 5.09
CA GLU A 15 8.21 6.17 6.31
C GLU A 15 8.15 7.31 7.35
N ARG A 16 8.84 8.44 7.14
CA ARG A 16 8.96 9.48 8.19
C ARG A 16 7.62 10.05 8.71
N TYR A 17 6.53 9.91 7.95
CA TYR A 17 5.19 10.36 8.32
C TYR A 17 4.11 9.25 8.26
N SER A 18 4.49 7.97 8.22
CA SER A 18 3.52 6.86 8.12
C SER A 18 2.77 6.63 9.44
N LYS A 19 1.60 7.25 9.63
CA LYS A 19 0.70 6.95 10.75
C LYS A 19 -0.23 5.78 10.41
N GLY A 20 0.24 4.56 10.67
CA GLY A 20 -0.56 3.32 10.51
C GLY A 20 -0.68 2.77 9.09
N PHE A 21 -0.22 3.50 8.06
CA PHE A 21 -0.11 3.02 6.67
C PHE A 21 1.34 3.08 6.21
N SER A 22 2.02 1.93 6.26
CA SER A 22 3.45 1.81 5.97
C SER A 22 3.75 2.00 4.48
N SER A 23 5.02 2.21 4.12
CA SER A 23 5.44 2.20 2.71
C SER A 23 5.21 0.83 2.06
N TRP A 24 5.26 -0.25 2.87
CA TRP A 24 4.94 -1.60 2.41
C TRP A 24 3.46 -1.75 2.06
N ASP A 25 2.56 -1.26 2.90
CA ASP A 25 1.12 -1.29 2.62
C ASP A 25 0.78 -0.50 1.34
N HIS A 26 1.46 0.62 1.12
CA HIS A 26 1.33 1.42 -0.10
C HIS A 26 1.83 0.67 -1.33
N PHE A 27 3.00 0.05 -1.24
CA PHE A 27 3.54 -0.78 -2.32
C PHE A 27 2.59 -1.93 -2.68
N VAL A 28 2.05 -2.64 -1.69
CA VAL A 28 1.08 -3.73 -1.92
C VAL A 28 -0.20 -3.20 -2.56
N ALA A 29 -0.70 -2.03 -2.15
CA ALA A 29 -1.87 -1.42 -2.77
C ALA A 29 -1.65 -1.06 -4.25
N MET A 30 -0.48 -0.51 -4.58
CA MET A 30 -0.12 -0.18 -5.96
C MET A 30 0.15 -1.43 -6.80
N LEU A 31 0.75 -2.46 -6.23
CA LEU A 31 0.93 -3.75 -6.90
C LEU A 31 -0.42 -4.40 -7.21
N PHE A 32 -1.34 -4.40 -6.25
CA PHE A 32 -2.71 -4.88 -6.46
C PHE A 32 -3.41 -4.10 -7.58
N CYS A 33 -3.25 -2.78 -7.61
CA CYS A 33 -3.80 -1.93 -8.67
C CYS A 33 -3.36 -2.40 -10.07
N GLN A 34 -2.07 -2.66 -10.25
CA GLN A 34 -1.52 -3.13 -11.54
C GLN A 34 -2.05 -4.52 -11.91
N LEU A 35 -2.11 -5.45 -10.94
CA LEU A 35 -2.57 -6.82 -11.19
C LEU A 35 -4.07 -6.92 -11.42
N ALA A 36 -4.86 -6.12 -10.71
CA ALA A 36 -6.32 -6.08 -10.84
C ALA A 36 -6.79 -5.15 -11.97
N GLN A 37 -5.86 -4.46 -12.66
CA GLN A 37 -6.15 -3.39 -13.62
C GLN A 37 -7.14 -2.35 -13.08
N ALA A 38 -7.06 -2.05 -11.78
CA ALA A 38 -7.95 -1.10 -11.14
C ALA A 38 -7.68 0.32 -11.67
N LYS A 39 -8.72 1.05 -12.05
CA LYS A 39 -8.60 2.40 -12.64
C LYS A 39 -8.89 3.52 -11.65
N SER A 40 -9.36 3.19 -10.46
CA SER A 40 -9.75 4.17 -9.44
C SER A 40 -9.30 3.76 -8.04
N LEU A 41 -9.06 4.76 -7.18
CA LEU A 41 -8.79 4.54 -5.75
C LEU A 41 -9.89 3.74 -5.05
N ARG A 42 -11.13 3.84 -5.53
CA ARG A 42 -12.27 3.13 -4.96
C ARG A 42 -12.22 1.64 -5.31
N GLU A 43 -11.86 1.30 -6.54
CA GLU A 43 -11.62 -0.09 -6.96
C GLU A 43 -10.42 -0.69 -6.22
N ILE A 44 -9.35 0.08 -6.03
CA ILE A 44 -8.18 -0.38 -5.27
C ILE A 44 -8.58 -0.68 -3.81
N CYS A 45 -9.16 0.28 -3.09
CA CYS A 45 -9.56 0.08 -1.69
C CYS A 45 -10.61 -1.03 -1.55
N GLY A 46 -11.61 -1.09 -2.45
CA GLY A 46 -12.63 -2.13 -2.43
C GLY A 46 -12.07 -3.52 -2.72
N GLY A 47 -11.22 -3.65 -3.75
CA GLY A 47 -10.58 -4.91 -4.11
C GLY A 47 -9.62 -5.41 -3.04
N LEU A 48 -8.85 -4.51 -2.41
CA LEU A 48 -8.00 -4.83 -1.27
C LEU A 48 -8.84 -5.31 -0.07
N ALA A 49 -9.97 -4.66 0.22
CA ALA A 49 -10.87 -5.07 1.29
C ALA A 49 -11.46 -6.47 1.04
N CYS A 50 -11.87 -6.76 -0.20
CA CYS A 50 -12.37 -8.09 -0.59
C CYS A 50 -11.28 -9.18 -0.50
N THR A 51 -10.02 -8.83 -0.76
CA THR A 51 -8.90 -9.80 -0.80
C THR A 51 -8.05 -9.80 0.46
N MET A 52 -8.49 -9.10 1.51
CA MET A 52 -7.68 -8.81 2.69
C MET A 52 -7.16 -10.07 3.41
N GLY A 53 -7.94 -11.16 3.40
CA GLY A 53 -7.51 -12.45 3.95
C GLY A 53 -6.22 -12.99 3.31
N LYS A 54 -6.07 -12.83 1.99
CA LYS A 54 -4.85 -13.24 1.26
C LYS A 54 -3.70 -12.25 1.49
N LEU A 55 -4.02 -10.96 1.52
CA LEU A 55 -3.04 -9.89 1.69
C LEU A 55 -2.44 -9.83 3.10
N ARG A 56 -3.14 -10.36 4.11
CA ARG A 56 -2.60 -10.51 5.47
C ARG A 56 -1.35 -11.39 5.49
N HIS A 57 -1.28 -12.43 4.66
CA HIS A 57 -0.07 -13.24 4.51
C HIS A 57 1.09 -12.46 3.87
N LEU A 58 0.78 -11.42 3.09
CA LEU A 58 1.75 -10.46 2.55
C LEU A 58 2.08 -9.34 3.54
N GLY A 59 1.66 -9.43 4.80
CA GLY A 59 2.02 -8.50 5.87
C GLY A 59 1.17 -7.22 5.92
N MET A 60 0.11 -7.11 5.11
CA MET A 60 -0.83 -6.00 5.18
C MET A 60 -1.77 -6.22 6.36
N LYS A 61 -1.87 -5.25 7.28
CA LYS A 61 -2.70 -5.40 8.49
C LYS A 61 -4.17 -5.10 8.25
N ASP A 62 -4.43 -3.98 7.57
CA ASP A 62 -5.77 -3.50 7.25
C ASP A 62 -5.83 -2.94 5.82
N ALA A 63 -7.01 -2.97 5.21
CA ALA A 63 -7.22 -2.33 3.91
C ALA A 63 -7.17 -0.81 4.08
N PRO A 64 -6.46 -0.08 3.20
CA PRO A 64 -6.33 1.37 3.33
C PRO A 64 -7.66 2.07 3.05
N LYS A 65 -7.94 3.12 3.82
CA LYS A 65 -9.01 4.07 3.49
C LYS A 65 -8.63 4.85 2.22
N LYS A 66 -9.63 5.24 1.42
CA LYS A 66 -9.43 6.03 0.19
C LYS A 66 -8.61 7.31 0.44
N SER A 67 -8.90 8.04 1.51
CA SER A 67 -8.18 9.27 1.87
C SER A 67 -6.72 9.00 2.23
N THR A 68 -6.45 7.91 2.95
CA THR A 68 -5.09 7.47 3.30
C THR A 68 -4.30 7.09 2.05
N LEU A 69 -4.90 6.31 1.14
CA LEU A 69 -4.25 5.92 -0.11
C LEU A 69 -4.01 7.13 -1.03
N SER A 70 -4.98 8.04 -1.13
CA SER A 70 -4.83 9.28 -1.89
C SER A 70 -3.71 10.15 -1.36
N TYR A 71 -3.62 10.31 -0.03
CA TYR A 71 -2.55 11.06 0.61
C TYR A 71 -1.18 10.41 0.34
N ALA A 72 -1.09 9.08 0.48
CA ALA A 72 0.14 8.36 0.22
C ALA A 72 0.59 8.49 -1.24
N ASN A 73 -0.32 8.40 -2.22
CA ASN A 73 -0.01 8.62 -3.63
C ASN A 73 0.50 10.04 -3.95
N ALA A 74 0.12 11.04 -3.17
CA ALA A 74 0.54 12.43 -3.40
C ALA A 74 1.85 12.78 -2.67
N ASN A 75 2.24 12.02 -1.65
CA ASN A 75 3.34 12.36 -0.74
C ASN A 75 4.45 11.30 -0.69
N ARG A 76 4.40 10.28 -1.55
CA ARG A 76 5.38 9.19 -1.68
C ARG A 76 5.50 8.78 -3.13
#